data_AF-A0A151E4L9-F1
#
_entry.id   AF-A0A151E4L9-F1
#
_cell.length_a   1.000
_cell.length_b   1.000
_cell.length_c   1.000
_cell.angle_alpha   90.00
_cell.angle_beta   90.00
_cell.angle_gamma   90.00
#
_symmetry.space_group_name_H-M   'P 1'
#
loop_
_entity.id
_entity.type
_entity.pdbx_description
1 polymer ?
#
loop_
_entity_poly.entity_id
_entity_poly.type
_entity_poly.pdbx_seq_one_letter_code
_entity_poly.pdbx_strand_id
1 'polypeptide(L)'
;MVNCPNCGKNLIDDAVFCTRCGWSLKTDVAPFPKHRFDQAGKSLENWYDRTFGILGPLLASLLFLIIVRLVIEIVRSSGTDVLEMDEITSVLLLYLLPLFCITLLSNYTSYFARKSKNFRIFSPLLHAIAFVLVLWVVAQILSALHDRLEVENLATAATSMENALPGIFVFILLLGYVFLALNMSKEQKKKS
;
A
#
# COMPACT_ATOMS: atom_id res chain seq x y z
N MET A 1 28.36 -6.36 34.23
CA MET A 1 29.03 -5.05 34.02
C MET A 1 29.98 -5.17 32.84
N VAL A 2 29.86 -4.30 31.83
CA VAL A 2 30.72 -4.31 30.63
C VAL A 2 31.67 -3.11 30.68
N ASN A 3 32.96 -3.33 30.43
CA ASN A 3 33.94 -2.26 30.32
C ASN A 3 34.07 -1.77 28.87
N CYS A 4 34.13 -0.46 28.68
CA CYS A 4 34.38 0.10 27.36
C CYS A 4 35.82 -0.20 26.91
N PRO A 5 36.04 -0.86 25.75
CA PRO A 5 37.38 -1.18 25.26
C PRO A 5 38.21 0.04 24.87
N ASN A 6 37.56 1.19 24.63
CA ASN A 6 38.24 2.41 24.22
C ASN A 6 38.64 3.33 25.39
N CYS A 7 37.85 3.40 26.47
CA CYS A 7 38.11 4.32 27.58
C CYS A 7 38.14 3.70 28.98
N GLY A 8 37.92 2.38 29.09
CA GLY A 8 37.98 1.65 30.36
C GLY A 8 36.89 1.99 31.38
N LYS A 9 35.89 2.81 31.03
CA LYS A 9 34.75 3.10 31.91
C LYS A 9 33.90 1.84 32.10
N ASN A 10 33.41 1.63 33.31
CA ASN A 10 32.37 0.65 33.62
C ASN A 10 31.01 1.14 33.12
N LEU A 11 30.35 0.32 32.31
CA LEU A 11 29.00 0.55 31.81
C LEU A 11 28.05 -0.54 32.32
N ILE A 12 26.77 -0.17 32.35
CA ILE A 12 25.66 -1.11 32.51
C ILE A 12 25.61 -2.07 31.31
N ASP A 13 25.15 -3.29 31.53
CA ASP A 13 25.24 -4.40 30.58
C ASP A 13 24.50 -4.17 29.26
N ASP A 14 23.51 -3.27 29.24
CA ASP A 14 22.70 -2.93 28.06
C ASP A 14 23.11 -1.61 27.38
N ALA A 15 24.27 -1.04 27.73
CA ALA A 15 24.72 0.22 27.13
C ALA A 15 25.12 0.03 25.66
N VAL A 16 24.33 0.58 24.74
CA VAL A 16 24.60 0.57 23.28
C VAL A 16 25.77 1.49 22.90
N PHE A 17 26.01 2.53 23.70
CA PHE A 17 27.08 3.50 23.48
C PHE A 17 27.73 3.91 24.79
N CYS A 18 29.03 4.21 24.74
CA CYS A 18 29.74 4.75 25.88
C CYS A 18 29.39 6.21 26.12
N THR A 19 28.79 6.50 27.28
CA THR A 19 28.43 7.86 27.72
C THR A 19 29.63 8.78 27.98
N ARG A 20 30.87 8.27 27.93
CA ARG A 20 32.09 9.06 28.17
C ARG A 20 32.86 9.39 26.90
N CYS A 21 33.04 8.42 26.00
CA CYS A 21 33.85 8.61 24.79
C CYS A 21 33.06 8.44 23.48
N GLY A 22 31.76 8.15 23.54
CA GLY A 22 30.92 7.95 22.36
C GLY A 22 31.14 6.62 21.62
N TRP A 23 31.99 5.73 22.13
CA TRP A 23 32.28 4.45 21.47
C TRP A 23 31.02 3.56 21.41
N SER A 24 30.67 3.07 20.22
CA SER A 24 29.55 2.14 20.04
C SER A 24 29.94 0.75 20.52
N LEU A 25 29.22 0.27 21.53
CA LEU A 25 29.27 -1.10 21.98
C LEU A 25 28.22 -1.84 21.16
N LYS A 26 28.64 -2.48 20.06
CA LYS A 26 27.73 -3.31 19.26
C LYS A 26 27.21 -4.42 20.16
N THR A 27 26.00 -4.26 20.67
CA THR A 27 25.27 -5.31 21.35
C THR A 27 24.85 -6.32 20.29
N ASP A 28 25.26 -7.58 20.43
CA ASP A 28 24.79 -8.73 19.63
C ASP A 28 23.33 -9.08 20.01
N VAL A 29 22.45 -8.09 20.04
CA VAL A 29 21.02 -8.38 19.92
C VAL A 29 20.84 -8.79 18.47
N ALA A 30 20.82 -10.11 18.25
CA ALA A 30 20.57 -10.69 16.93
C ALA A 30 19.41 -9.92 16.28
N PRO A 31 19.63 -9.27 15.12
CA PRO A 31 18.60 -8.46 14.51
C PRO A 31 17.36 -9.32 14.32
N PHE A 32 16.19 -8.85 14.77
CA PHE A 32 14.92 -9.51 14.49
C PHE A 32 14.87 -9.83 13.00
N PRO A 33 14.75 -11.10 12.58
CA PRO A 33 15.04 -11.49 11.21
C PRO A 33 13.91 -11.02 10.28
N LYS A 34 13.98 -9.75 9.85
CA LYS A 34 13.12 -9.17 8.81
C LYS A 34 13.08 -10.05 7.55
N HIS A 35 14.18 -10.76 7.26
CA HIS A 35 14.30 -11.60 6.07
C HIS A 35 13.32 -12.79 6.02
N ARG A 36 12.81 -13.28 7.16
CA ARG A 36 11.94 -14.48 7.16
C ARG A 36 10.58 -14.23 6.51
N PHE A 37 9.98 -13.06 6.76
CA PHE A 37 8.69 -12.70 6.17
C PHE A 37 8.83 -12.32 4.69
N ASP A 38 9.92 -11.62 4.33
CA ASP A 38 10.21 -11.26 2.94
C ASP A 38 10.45 -12.50 2.06
N GLN A 39 11.08 -13.55 2.62
CA GLN A 39 11.33 -14.79 1.91
C GLN A 39 10.05 -15.61 1.71
N ALA A 40 9.16 -15.66 2.71
CA ALA A 40 7.86 -16.33 2.60
C ALA A 40 6.98 -15.66 1.52
N GLY A 41 6.92 -14.32 1.51
CA GLY A 41 6.19 -13.57 0.50
C GLY A 41 6.71 -13.83 -0.92
N LYS A 42 8.03 -13.75 -1.13
CA LYS A 42 8.65 -14.03 -2.44
C LYS A 42 8.44 -15.47 -2.90
N SER A 43 8.50 -16.43 -1.98
CA SER A 43 8.25 -17.84 -2.32
C SER A 43 6.80 -18.06 -2.74
N LEU A 44 5.85 -17.44 -2.04
CA LEU A 44 4.43 -17.50 -2.39
C LEU A 44 4.16 -16.81 -3.73
N GLU A 45 4.73 -15.63 -3.97
CA GLU A 45 4.56 -14.88 -5.23
C GLU A 45 5.13 -15.66 -6.42
N ASN A 46 6.32 -16.27 -6.27
CA ASN A 46 6.91 -17.11 -7.32
C ASN A 46 6.07 -18.37 -7.60
N TRP A 47 5.57 -19.03 -6.56
CA TRP A 47 4.69 -20.19 -6.73
C TRP A 47 3.36 -19.79 -7.40
N TYR A 48 2.79 -18.67 -6.97
CA TYR A 48 1.55 -18.13 -7.49
C TYR A 48 1.67 -17.73 -8.97
N ASP A 49 2.72 -16.98 -9.33
CA ASP A 49 3.01 -16.59 -10.71
C ASP A 49 3.26 -17.82 -11.61
N ARG A 50 3.84 -18.90 -11.06
CA ARG A 50 4.05 -20.17 -11.78
C ARG A 50 2.75 -20.96 -12.00
N THR A 51 1.87 -20.97 -11.01
CA THR A 51 0.61 -21.76 -11.05
C THR A 51 -0.47 -21.07 -11.88
N PHE A 52 -0.66 -19.76 -11.71
CA PHE A 52 -1.79 -19.03 -12.30
C PHE A 52 -1.38 -18.08 -13.43
N GLY A 53 -0.11 -17.69 -13.52
CA GLY A 53 0.41 -16.86 -14.60
C GLY A 53 -0.45 -15.61 -14.86
N ILE A 54 -1.02 -15.51 -16.07
CA ILE A 54 -1.85 -14.38 -16.49
C ILE A 54 -3.22 -14.29 -15.80
N LEU A 55 -3.70 -15.41 -15.23
CA LEU A 55 -4.92 -15.45 -14.44
C LEU A 55 -4.69 -14.99 -12.99
N GLY A 56 -3.44 -14.90 -12.56
CA GLY A 56 -3.09 -14.44 -11.21
C GLY A 56 -3.75 -13.10 -10.88
N PRO A 57 -3.43 -12.00 -11.59
CA PRO A 57 -4.02 -10.69 -11.32
C PRO A 57 -5.55 -10.68 -11.21
N LEU A 58 -6.23 -11.48 -12.04
CA LEU A 58 -7.69 -11.63 -11.99
C LEU A 58 -8.14 -12.32 -10.70
N LEU A 59 -7.51 -13.45 -10.33
CA LEU A 59 -7.82 -14.17 -9.09
C LEU A 59 -7.55 -13.31 -7.86
N ALA A 60 -6.43 -12.58 -7.82
CA ALA A 60 -6.12 -11.67 -6.71
C ALA A 60 -7.19 -10.57 -6.55
N SER A 61 -7.63 -9.99 -7.67
CA SER A 61 -8.66 -8.94 -7.66
C SER A 61 -10.04 -9.48 -7.31
N LEU A 62 -10.35 -10.70 -7.75
CA LEU A 62 -11.60 -11.39 -7.44
C LEU A 62 -11.65 -11.80 -5.97
N LEU A 63 -10.53 -12.29 -5.41
CA LEU A 63 -10.40 -12.54 -3.98
C LEU A 63 -10.58 -11.25 -3.17
N PHE A 64 -9.96 -10.15 -3.59
CA PHE A 64 -10.18 -8.84 -2.96
C PHE A 64 -11.66 -8.46 -2.96
N LEU A 65 -12.35 -8.57 -4.10
CA LEU A 65 -13.79 -8.30 -4.20
C LEU A 65 -14.59 -9.18 -3.23
N ILE A 66 -14.34 -10.49 -3.20
CA ILE A 66 -15.04 -11.44 -2.31
C ILE A 66 -14.83 -11.04 -0.86
N ILE A 67 -13.59 -10.75 -0.46
CA ILE A 67 -13.25 -10.37 0.91
C ILE A 67 -13.98 -9.08 1.30
N VAL A 68 -13.89 -8.04 0.47
CA VAL A 68 -14.56 -6.75 0.75
C VAL A 68 -16.06 -6.93 0.82
N ARG A 69 -16.67 -7.67 -0.12
CA ARG A 69 -18.10 -8.00 -0.09
C ARG A 69 -18.50 -8.72 1.20
N LEU A 70 -17.70 -9.69 1.64
CA LEU A 70 -17.94 -10.44 2.87
C LEU A 70 -17.87 -9.52 4.08
N VAL A 71 -16.88 -8.62 4.15
CA VAL A 71 -16.78 -7.61 5.22
C VAL A 71 -18.02 -6.72 5.24
N ILE A 72 -18.47 -6.23 4.08
CA ILE A 72 -19.68 -5.40 3.97
C ILE A 72 -20.92 -6.16 4.47
N GLU A 73 -21.05 -7.44 4.13
CA GLU A 73 -22.15 -8.28 4.59
C GLU A 73 -22.10 -8.54 6.10
N ILE A 74 -20.91 -8.73 6.68
CA ILE A 74 -20.72 -8.84 8.13
C ILE A 74 -21.15 -7.55 8.83
N VAL A 75 -20.75 -6.38 8.29
CA VAL A 75 -21.14 -5.09 8.86
C VAL A 75 -22.66 -4.95 8.83
N ARG A 76 -23.30 -5.35 7.71
CA ARG A 76 -24.76 -5.36 7.60
C ARG A 76 -25.43 -6.30 8.61
N SER A 77 -24.89 -7.50 8.82
CA SER A 77 -25.48 -8.48 9.75
C SER A 77 -25.26 -8.15 11.23
N SER A 78 -24.31 -7.28 11.54
CA SER A 78 -23.93 -6.91 12.91
C SER A 78 -24.67 -5.68 13.46
N GLY A 79 -25.46 -4.97 12.63
CA GLY A 79 -26.14 -3.74 13.03
C GLY A 79 -27.24 -3.98 14.07
N THR A 80 -27.00 -3.56 15.32
CA THR A 80 -27.96 -3.69 16.45
C THR A 80 -28.99 -2.57 16.54
N ASP A 81 -28.90 -1.51 15.72
CA ASP A 81 -29.90 -0.43 15.61
C ASP A 81 -30.02 0.00 14.12
N VAL A 82 -31.21 -0.11 13.54
CA VAL A 82 -31.42 -0.61 12.16
C VAL A 82 -32.06 0.36 11.15
N LEU A 83 -31.68 1.65 11.13
CA LEU A 83 -32.19 2.56 10.09
C LEU A 83 -31.13 3.22 9.20
N GLU A 84 -29.85 3.30 9.61
CA GLU A 84 -28.81 4.01 8.81
C GLU A 84 -27.75 3.08 8.19
N MET A 85 -27.54 1.88 8.75
CA MET A 85 -26.49 0.96 8.29
C MET A 85 -26.79 0.36 6.90
N ASP A 86 -28.07 0.22 6.55
CA ASP A 86 -28.47 -0.30 5.23
C ASP A 86 -28.10 0.68 4.11
N GLU A 87 -28.24 1.99 4.36
CA GLU A 87 -27.89 3.03 3.39
C GLU A 87 -26.37 3.08 3.15
N ILE A 88 -25.57 3.06 4.21
CA ILE A 88 -24.11 3.04 4.13
C ILE A 88 -23.62 1.81 3.38
N THR A 89 -24.16 0.64 3.72
CA THR A 89 -23.79 -0.64 3.09
C THR A 89 -24.17 -0.65 1.60
N SER A 90 -25.34 -0.12 1.26
CA SER A 90 -25.82 -0.01 -0.13
C SER A 90 -24.93 0.89 -0.98
N VAL A 91 -24.51 2.05 -0.45
CA VAL A 91 -23.54 2.92 -1.11
C VAL A 91 -22.22 2.18 -1.30
N LEU A 92 -21.71 1.50 -0.27
CA LEU A 92 -20.43 0.79 -0.37
C LEU A 92 -20.48 -0.37 -1.39
N LEU A 93 -21.61 -1.06 -1.51
CA LEU A 93 -21.84 -2.08 -2.54
C LEU A 93 -21.84 -1.50 -3.97
N LEU A 94 -22.39 -0.30 -4.16
CA LEU A 94 -22.39 0.38 -5.47
C LEU A 94 -20.97 0.65 -5.96
N TYR A 95 -20.09 1.10 -5.06
CA TYR A 95 -18.68 1.41 -5.39
C TYR A 95 -17.76 0.18 -5.35
N LEU A 96 -18.26 -1.01 -5.05
CA LEU A 96 -17.46 -2.24 -5.06
C LEU A 96 -16.94 -2.59 -6.48
N LEU A 97 -17.77 -2.41 -7.51
CA LEU A 97 -17.40 -2.70 -8.90
C LEU A 97 -16.29 -1.77 -9.43
N PRO A 98 -16.37 -0.43 -9.27
CA PRO A 98 -15.27 0.44 -9.68
C PRO A 98 -13.98 0.14 -8.91
N LEU A 99 -14.05 -0.17 -7.60
CA LEU A 99 -12.88 -0.62 -6.84
C LEU A 99 -12.27 -1.92 -7.41
N PHE A 100 -13.10 -2.86 -7.83
CA PHE A 100 -12.64 -4.08 -8.52
C PHE A 100 -11.93 -3.76 -9.84
N CYS A 101 -12.49 -2.90 -10.68
CA CYS A 101 -11.86 -2.50 -11.94
C CYS A 101 -10.50 -1.82 -11.72
N ILE A 102 -10.39 -0.96 -10.72
CA ILE A 102 -9.14 -0.24 -10.40
C ILE A 102 -8.08 -1.19 -9.83
N THR A 103 -8.47 -2.11 -8.94
CA THR A 103 -7.55 -3.12 -8.40
C THR A 103 -7.10 -4.12 -9.46
N LEU A 104 -8.01 -4.52 -10.37
CA LEU A 104 -7.69 -5.33 -11.54
C LEU A 104 -6.65 -4.65 -12.44
N LEU A 105 -6.88 -3.37 -12.78
CA LEU A 105 -5.92 -2.58 -13.56
C LEU A 105 -4.55 -2.51 -12.88
N SER A 106 -4.52 -2.28 -11.56
CA SER A 106 -3.29 -2.19 -10.78
C SER A 106 -2.53 -3.52 -10.77
N ASN A 107 -3.23 -4.63 -10.56
CA ASN A 107 -2.65 -5.98 -10.52
C ASN A 107 -2.13 -6.42 -11.89
N TYR A 108 -2.82 -6.09 -12.98
CA TYR A 108 -2.29 -6.35 -14.32
C TYR A 108 -1.10 -5.44 -14.66
N THR A 109 -1.14 -4.18 -14.23
CA THR A 109 -0.02 -3.26 -14.43
C THR A 109 1.24 -3.79 -13.77
N SER A 110 1.15 -4.28 -12.53
CA SER A 110 2.29 -4.87 -11.82
C SER A 110 2.78 -6.17 -12.49
N TYR A 111 1.87 -7.06 -12.90
CA TYR A 111 2.20 -8.29 -13.62
C TYR A 111 2.96 -8.04 -14.92
N PHE A 112 2.46 -7.13 -15.77
CA PHE A 112 3.13 -6.79 -17.03
C PHE A 112 4.44 -6.04 -16.82
N ALA A 113 4.56 -5.22 -15.77
CA ALA A 113 5.81 -4.57 -15.42
C ALA A 113 6.90 -5.58 -15.00
N ARG A 114 6.52 -6.70 -14.37
CA ARG A 114 7.45 -7.82 -14.09
C ARG A 114 7.85 -8.57 -15.36
N LYS A 115 6.89 -8.81 -16.27
CA LYS A 115 7.11 -9.63 -17.47
C LYS A 115 7.83 -8.92 -18.61
N SER A 116 7.65 -7.61 -18.78
CA SER A 116 8.20 -6.84 -19.90
C SER A 116 8.93 -5.57 -19.45
N LYS A 117 10.20 -5.43 -19.87
CA LYS A 117 11.01 -4.23 -19.59
C LYS A 117 10.43 -2.96 -20.22
N ASN A 118 9.87 -3.06 -21.43
CA ASN A 118 9.26 -1.91 -22.10
C ASN A 118 8.02 -1.43 -21.35
N PHE A 119 7.23 -2.37 -20.79
CA PHE A 119 6.05 -2.03 -20.01
C PHE A 119 6.39 -1.40 -18.64
N ARG A 120 7.59 -1.67 -18.11
CA ARG A 120 8.07 -1.06 -16.85
C ARG A 120 8.09 0.47 -16.88
N ILE A 121 8.23 1.08 -18.06
CA ILE A 121 8.24 2.54 -18.25
C ILE A 121 6.83 3.14 -18.13
N PHE A 122 5.79 2.38 -18.50
CA PHE A 122 4.39 2.79 -18.40
C PHE A 122 3.77 2.53 -17.02
N SER A 123 4.38 1.65 -16.22
CA SER A 123 3.89 1.27 -14.89
C SER A 123 3.61 2.46 -13.94
N PRO A 124 4.48 3.49 -13.83
CA PRO A 124 4.23 4.63 -12.96
C PRO A 124 2.97 5.42 -13.34
N LEU A 125 2.73 5.57 -14.64
CA LEU A 125 1.56 6.28 -15.17
C LEU A 125 0.27 5.52 -14.85
N LEU A 126 0.24 4.21 -15.09
CA LEU A 126 -0.94 3.39 -14.82
C LEU A 126 -1.26 3.30 -13.32
N HIS A 127 -0.24 3.21 -12.46
CA HIS A 127 -0.46 3.27 -11.00
C HIS A 127 -0.92 4.65 -10.53
N ALA A 128 -0.41 5.74 -11.11
CA ALA A 128 -0.88 7.09 -10.79
C ALA A 128 -2.36 7.28 -11.18
N ILE A 129 -2.76 6.80 -12.37
CA ILE A 129 -4.16 6.79 -12.80
C ILE A 129 -5.01 5.97 -11.83
N ALA A 130 -4.60 4.73 -11.53
CA ALA A 130 -5.32 3.87 -10.61
C ALA A 130 -5.49 4.51 -9.23
N PHE A 131 -4.43 5.11 -8.68
CA PHE A 131 -4.46 5.79 -7.38
C PHE A 131 -5.44 6.98 -7.37
N VAL A 132 -5.41 7.81 -8.42
CA VAL A 132 -6.35 8.94 -8.55
C VAL A 132 -7.78 8.46 -8.69
N LEU A 133 -8.03 7.37 -9.41
CA LEU A 133 -9.36 6.76 -9.50
C LEU A 133 -9.83 6.24 -8.14
N VAL A 134 -8.95 5.66 -7.31
CA VAL A 134 -9.31 5.26 -5.93
C VAL A 134 -9.73 6.47 -5.13
N LEU A 135 -8.95 7.55 -5.14
CA LEU A 135 -9.31 8.78 -4.43
C LEU A 135 -10.61 9.38 -4.95
N TRP A 136 -10.83 9.38 -6.26
CA TRP A 136 -12.09 9.82 -6.84
C TRP A 136 -13.28 8.97 -6.37
N VAL A 137 -13.15 7.64 -6.34
CA VAL A 137 -14.17 6.75 -5.79
C VAL A 137 -14.44 7.05 -4.32
N VAL A 138 -13.40 7.31 -3.51
CA VAL A 138 -13.56 7.67 -2.11
C VAL A 138 -14.30 9.00 -1.96
N ALA A 139 -13.98 10.02 -2.77
CA ALA A 139 -14.69 11.29 -2.75
C ALA A 139 -16.18 11.11 -3.10
N GLN A 140 -16.47 10.25 -4.08
CA GLN A 140 -17.83 9.93 -4.48
C GLN A 140 -18.60 9.17 -3.39
N ILE A 141 -17.95 8.24 -2.68
CA ILE A 141 -18.53 7.60 -1.49
C ILE A 141 -18.87 8.65 -0.43
N LEU A 142 -17.96 9.59 -0.13
CA LEU A 142 -18.20 10.65 0.85
C LEU A 142 -19.37 11.56 0.44
N SER A 143 -19.46 11.93 -0.83
CA SER A 143 -20.57 12.74 -1.35
C SER A 143 -21.90 11.98 -1.26
N ALA A 144 -21.91 10.70 -1.65
CA ALA A 144 -23.10 9.86 -1.54
C ALA A 144 -23.52 9.63 -0.08
N LEU A 145 -22.59 9.59 0.87
CA LEU A 145 -22.90 9.53 2.30
C LEU A 145 -23.45 10.86 2.83
N HIS A 146 -22.96 12.00 2.34
CA HIS A 146 -23.50 13.31 2.72
C HIS A 146 -24.99 13.42 2.39
N ASP A 147 -25.39 13.02 1.18
CA ASP A 147 -26.78 13.06 0.72
C ASP A 147 -27.73 12.16 1.55
N ARG A 148 -27.18 11.22 2.30
CA ARG A 148 -27.93 10.22 3.08
C ARG A 148 -27.93 10.52 4.57
N LEU A 149 -26.80 10.97 5.10
CA LEU A 149 -26.58 11.19 6.53
C LEU A 149 -26.75 12.67 6.94
N GLU A 150 -26.97 13.58 5.99
CA GLU A 150 -27.10 15.03 6.19
C GLU A 150 -25.91 15.67 6.96
N VAL A 151 -24.74 15.03 6.93
CA VAL A 151 -23.54 15.51 7.64
C VAL A 151 -22.80 16.54 6.80
N GLU A 152 -22.91 17.82 7.15
CA GLU A 152 -22.33 18.97 6.43
C GLU A 152 -20.81 18.86 6.16
N ASN A 153 -20.07 18.24 7.09
CA ASN A 153 -18.61 18.09 6.98
C ASN A 153 -18.16 17.15 5.86
N LEU A 154 -18.99 16.19 5.45
CA LEU A 154 -18.61 15.16 4.45
C LEU A 154 -18.51 15.75 3.04
N ALA A 155 -19.43 16.64 2.66
CA ALA A 155 -19.41 17.30 1.35
C ALA A 155 -18.19 18.20 1.18
N THR A 156 -17.83 18.94 2.24
CA THR A 156 -16.63 19.80 2.24
C THR A 156 -15.36 18.95 2.07
N ALA A 157 -15.29 17.80 2.75
CA ALA A 157 -14.17 16.87 2.59
C ALA A 157 -14.10 16.28 1.17
N ALA A 158 -15.23 15.84 0.60
CA ALA A 158 -15.30 15.28 -0.75
C ALA A 158 -14.83 16.29 -1.82
N THR A 159 -15.40 17.50 -1.81
CA THR A 159 -15.07 18.57 -2.76
C THR A 159 -13.61 19.03 -2.63
N SER A 160 -13.10 19.14 -1.40
CA SER A 160 -11.68 19.42 -1.18
C SER A 160 -10.78 18.32 -1.76
N MET A 161 -11.18 17.06 -1.63
CA MET A 161 -10.41 15.94 -2.16
C MET A 161 -10.42 15.92 -3.68
N GLU A 162 -11.56 16.20 -4.32
CA GLU A 162 -11.69 16.33 -5.77
C GLU A 162 -10.82 17.46 -6.34
N ASN A 163 -10.84 18.63 -5.70
CA ASN A 163 -10.01 19.77 -6.10
C ASN A 163 -8.50 19.48 -5.99
N ALA A 164 -8.10 18.61 -5.06
CA ALA A 164 -6.70 18.21 -4.90
C ALA A 164 -6.25 17.15 -5.93
N LEU A 165 -7.17 16.41 -6.57
CA LEU A 165 -6.85 15.28 -7.45
C LEU A 165 -5.85 15.62 -8.58
N PRO A 166 -5.99 16.74 -9.33
CA PRO A 166 -5.04 17.05 -10.40
C PRO A 166 -3.62 17.28 -9.88
N GLY A 167 -3.48 17.93 -8.72
CA GLY A 167 -2.19 18.15 -8.07
C GLY A 167 -1.57 16.84 -7.58
N ILE A 168 -2.37 15.99 -6.93
CA ILE A 168 -1.96 14.66 -6.46
C ILE A 168 -1.52 13.79 -7.64
N PHE A 169 -2.24 13.82 -8.77
CA PHE A 169 -1.89 13.07 -9.97
C PHE A 169 -0.48 13.41 -10.46
N VAL A 170 -0.21 14.70 -10.68
CA VAL A 170 1.11 15.16 -11.16
C VAL A 170 2.20 14.80 -10.16
N PHE A 171 1.95 15.00 -8.86
CA PHE A 171 2.92 14.69 -7.82
C PHE A 171 3.29 13.21 -7.77
N ILE A 172 2.31 12.31 -7.78
CA ILE A 172 2.53 10.87 -7.76
C ILE A 172 3.21 10.39 -9.04
N LEU A 173 2.83 10.95 -10.18
CA LEU A 173 3.46 10.65 -11.46
C LEU A 173 4.95 11.00 -11.43
N LEU A 174 5.29 12.21 -10.97
CA LEU A 174 6.69 12.65 -10.84
C LEU A 174 7.47 11.73 -9.89
N LEU A 175 6.93 11.44 -8.70
CA LEU A 175 7.58 10.52 -7.76
C LEU A 175 7.81 9.13 -8.37
N GLY A 176 6.83 8.59 -9.07
CA GLY A 176 6.92 7.29 -9.73
C GLY A 176 8.03 7.25 -10.80
N TYR A 177 8.15 8.30 -11.62
CA TYR A 177 9.22 8.39 -12.61
C TYR A 177 10.60 8.64 -12.00
N VAL A 178 10.70 9.44 -10.93
CA VAL A 178 11.96 9.62 -10.19
C VAL A 178 12.44 8.28 -9.62
N PHE A 179 11.55 7.51 -9.00
CA PHE A 179 11.87 6.19 -8.47
C PHE A 179 12.34 5.24 -9.58
N LEU A 180 11.65 5.23 -10.72
CA LEU A 180 12.03 4.44 -11.88
C LEU A 180 13.44 4.81 -12.37
N ALA A 181 13.74 6.10 -12.52
CA ALA A 181 15.05 6.58 -12.97
C ALA A 181 16.19 6.18 -12.02
N LEU A 182 15.97 6.30 -10.71
CA LEU A 182 16.93 5.86 -9.69
C LEU A 182 17.19 4.35 -9.76
N ASN A 183 16.14 3.56 -9.99
CA ASN A 183 16.29 2.10 -10.08
C ASN A 183 17.03 1.68 -11.36
N MET A 184 16.72 2.33 -12.49
CA MET A 184 17.47 2.13 -13.75
C MET A 184 18.96 2.45 -13.58
N SER A 185 19.31 3.53 -12.87
CA SER A 185 20.71 3.92 -12.59
C SER A 185 21.47 2.86 -11.76
N LYS A 186 20.81 2.29 -10.74
CA LYS A 186 21.39 1.22 -9.91
C LYS A 186 21.69 -0.05 -10.72
N GLU A 187 20.81 -0.44 -11.63
CA GLU A 187 21.02 -1.63 -12.47
C GLU A 187 22.19 -1.47 -13.44
N GLN A 188 22.48 -0.25 -13.90
CA GLN A 188 23.65 0.04 -14.75
C GLN A 188 24.96 -0.06 -13.95
N LYS A 189 25.02 0.49 -12.74
CA LYS A 189 26.22 0.42 -11.87
C LYS A 189 26.57 -1.00 -11.42
N LYS A 190 25.60 -1.91 -11.36
CA LYS A 190 25.84 -3.32 -11.01
C LYS A 190 26.45 -4.14 -12.15
N LYS A 191 26.44 -3.61 -13.38
CA LYS A 191 26.94 -4.29 -14.59
C LYS A 191 28.30 -3.76 -15.06
N SER A 192 28.76 -2.63 -14.51
CA SER A 192 30.10 -2.07 -14.70
C SER A 192 31.03 -2.50 -13.58
#